data_AF-A0A1J5BI38-F1
#
_entry.id   AF-A0A1J5BI38-F1
#
_cell.length_a   1.000
_cell.length_b   1.000
_cell.length_c   1.000
_cell.angle_alpha   90.00
_cell.angle_beta   90.00
_cell.angle_gamma   90.00
#
_symmetry.space_group_name_H-M   'P 1'
#
loop_
_entity.id
_entity.type
_entity.pdbx_description
1 polymer ?
#
loop_
_entity_poly.entity_id
_entity_poly.type
_entity_poly.pdbx_seq_one_letter_code
_entity_poly.pdbx_strand_id
1 'polypeptide(L)'
;MSEPIKFHVQELRPEVMAFALLMEQRLRDKDAEKGQSWKEMAVSDLYVGAATKVLLIERALFNSDGTEAMHAVDCANYAMMIADVSGQLEYEK
;
A
#
# COMPACT_ATOMS: atom_id res chain seq x y z
N MET A 1 7.76 -14.20 -23.13
CA MET A 1 8.10 -13.94 -21.72
C MET A 1 8.59 -12.50 -21.67
N SER A 2 7.80 -11.59 -21.10
CA SER A 2 8.19 -10.19 -20.93
C SER A 2 9.22 -10.09 -19.81
N GLU A 3 10.30 -9.36 -20.04
CA GLU A 3 11.31 -9.08 -19.02
C GLU A 3 10.67 -8.40 -17.80
N PRO A 4 11.12 -8.70 -16.56
CA PRO A 4 10.66 -8.00 -15.38
C PRO A 4 10.99 -6.51 -15.51
N ILE A 5 9.98 -5.67 -15.28
CA ILE A 5 10.15 -4.21 -15.27
C ILE A 5 11.16 -3.88 -14.16
N LYS A 6 12.37 -3.47 -14.55
CA LYS A 6 13.38 -2.95 -13.62
C LYS A 6 12.89 -1.60 -13.13
N PHE A 7 12.33 -1.55 -11.93
CA PHE A 7 12.01 -0.30 -11.26
C PHE A 7 13.32 0.44 -10.99
N HIS A 8 13.52 1.59 -11.65
CA HIS A 8 14.56 2.53 -11.25
C HIS A 8 14.12 3.10 -9.90
N VAL A 9 14.79 2.70 -8.82
CA VAL A 9 14.52 3.23 -7.47
C VAL A 9 14.91 4.70 -7.50
N GLN A 10 13.92 5.57 -7.71
CA GLN A 10 14.09 6.99 -7.51
C GLN A 10 14.30 7.21 -6.00
N GLU A 11 15.38 7.91 -5.61
CA GLU A 11 15.61 8.26 -4.22
C GLU A 11 14.38 9.02 -3.68
N LEU A 12 13.71 8.44 -2.68
CA LEU A 12 12.59 9.11 -2.02
C LEU A 12 13.11 10.33 -1.26
N ARG A 13 12.36 11.43 -1.31
CA ARG A 13 12.61 12.58 -0.42
C ARG A 13 12.55 12.11 1.05
N PRO A 14 13.35 12.70 1.96
CA PRO A 14 13.39 12.27 3.36
C PRO A 14 12.02 12.19 4.04
N GLU A 15 11.12 13.12 3.75
CA GLU A 15 9.77 13.15 4.33
C GLU A 15 8.90 12.02 3.81
N VAL A 16 9.07 11.64 2.54
CA VAL A 16 8.34 10.51 1.93
C VAL A 16 8.86 9.18 2.46
N MET A 17 10.18 9.07 2.67
CA MET A 17 10.80 7.91 3.28
C MET A 17 10.34 7.74 4.74
N ALA A 18 10.38 8.82 5.54
CA ALA A 18 9.90 8.79 6.91
C ALA A 18 8.41 8.41 7.01
N PHE A 19 7.60 8.92 6.08
CA PHE A 19 6.19 8.55 5.96
C PHE A 19 6.03 7.05 5.63
N ALA A 20 6.77 6.54 4.64
CA ALA A 20 6.70 5.12 4.26
C ALA A 20 7.08 4.19 5.42
N LEU A 21 8.18 4.49 6.13
CA LEU A 21 8.61 3.75 7.32
C LEU A 21 7.55 3.76 8.44
N LEU A 22 6.93 4.92 8.69
CA LEU A 22 5.86 5.03 9.67
C LEU A 22 4.64 4.20 9.28
N MET A 23 4.28 4.18 8.00
CA MET A 23 3.15 3.38 7.52
C MET A 23 3.43 1.89 7.60
N GLU A 24 4.63 1.45 7.20
CA GLU A 24 5.05 0.06 7.35
C GLU A 24 4.95 -0.40 8.81
N GLN A 25 5.47 0.41 9.75
CA GLN A 25 5.39 0.10 11.17
C GLN A 25 3.93 -0.07 11.64
N ARG A 26 3.05 0.87 11.28
CA ARG A 26 1.63 0.80 11.65
C ARG A 26 0.91 -0.40 11.05
N LEU A 27 1.31 -0.82 9.84
CA LEU A 27 0.78 -2.04 9.26
C LEU A 27 1.19 -3.22 10.12
N ARG A 28 2.49 -3.39 10.42
CA ARG A 28 3.01 -4.49 11.25
C ARG A 28 2.34 -4.56 12.62
N ASP A 29 2.10 -3.42 13.24
CA ASP A 29 1.39 -3.33 14.52
C ASP A 29 -0.05 -3.87 14.40
N LYS A 30 -0.78 -3.45 13.36
CA LYS A 30 -2.15 -3.94 13.09
C LYS A 30 -2.19 -5.44 12.76
N ASP A 31 -1.17 -5.94 12.08
CA ASP A 31 -0.98 -7.36 11.77
C ASP A 31 -0.91 -8.20 13.06
N ALA A 32 -0.12 -7.72 14.03
CA ALA A 32 0.07 -8.37 15.32
C ALA A 32 -1.21 -8.38 16.17
N GLU A 33 -2.07 -7.37 16.03
CA GLU A 33 -3.31 -7.24 16.81
C GLU A 33 -4.47 -8.11 16.27
N LYS A 34 -4.60 -8.25 14.95
CA LYS A 34 -5.77 -8.89 14.33
C LYS A 34 -5.64 -10.38 14.07
N GLY A 35 -4.45 -10.96 14.28
CA GLY A 35 -4.20 -12.39 14.11
C GLY A 35 -4.37 -12.90 12.67
N GLN A 36 -4.53 -12.02 11.69
CA GLN A 36 -4.54 -12.35 10.27
C GLN A 36 -3.51 -11.48 9.59
N SER A 37 -2.45 -12.12 9.07
CA SER A 37 -1.38 -11.37 8.42
C SER A 37 -1.81 -10.94 7.02
N TRP A 38 -1.48 -9.73 6.57
CA TRP A 38 -1.66 -9.41 5.14
C TRP A 38 -0.86 -10.36 4.24
N LYS A 39 0.19 -10.99 4.77
CA LYS A 39 0.99 -12.01 4.09
C LYS A 39 0.22 -13.30 3.81
N GLU A 40 -0.88 -13.53 4.52
CA GLU A 40 -1.74 -14.70 4.37
C GLU A 40 -2.99 -14.38 3.53
N MET A 41 -3.21 -13.10 3.19
CA MET A 41 -4.35 -12.68 2.36
C MET A 41 -4.15 -13.10 0.90
N ALA A 42 -5.24 -13.45 0.23
CA ALA A 42 -5.19 -13.63 -1.22
C ALA A 42 -4.89 -12.29 -1.88
N VAL A 43 -4.00 -12.30 -2.88
CA VAL A 43 -3.64 -11.10 -3.64
C VAL A 43 -4.87 -10.40 -4.23
N SER A 44 -5.90 -11.16 -4.64
CA SER A 44 -7.18 -10.63 -5.10
C SER A 44 -7.88 -9.76 -4.06
N ASP A 45 -7.85 -10.15 -2.78
CA ASP A 45 -8.49 -9.41 -1.70
C ASP A 45 -7.79 -8.07 -1.45
N LEU A 46 -6.46 -8.06 -1.60
CA LEU A 46 -5.67 -6.83 -1.52
C LEU A 46 -5.99 -5.88 -2.68
N TYR A 47 -6.16 -6.40 -3.91
CA TYR A 47 -6.60 -5.59 -5.06
C TYR A 47 -8.01 -5.02 -4.89
N VAL A 48 -8.95 -5.82 -4.36
CA VAL A 48 -10.30 -5.34 -4.03
C VAL A 48 -10.22 -4.23 -2.96
N GLY A 49 -9.37 -4.40 -1.96
CA GLY A 49 -9.06 -3.37 -0.96
C GLY A 49 -8.57 -2.07 -1.59
N ALA A 50 -7.55 -2.16 -2.46
CA ALA A 50 -7.01 -1.00 -3.18
C ALA A 50 -8.09 -0.28 -4.01
N ALA A 51 -8.86 -1.03 -4.81
CA ALA A 51 -9.94 -0.47 -5.63
C ALA A 51 -11.02 0.22 -4.77
N THR A 52 -11.35 -0.37 -3.62
CA THR A 52 -12.29 0.23 -2.67
C THR A 52 -11.78 1.58 -2.17
N LYS A 53 -10.48 1.72 -1.89
CA LYS A 53 -9.90 3.00 -1.47
C LYS A 53 -9.95 4.06 -2.56
N VAL A 54 -9.72 3.68 -3.82
CA VAL A 54 -9.87 4.62 -4.96
C VAL A 54 -11.30 5.16 -5.05
N LEU A 55 -12.31 4.30 -4.91
CA LEU A 55 -13.73 4.74 -4.89
C LEU A 55 -14.04 5.65 -3.71
N LEU A 56 -13.43 5.43 -2.55
CA LEU A 56 -13.60 6.29 -1.39
C LEU A 56 -12.92 7.66 -1.56
N ILE A 57 -11.78 7.72 -2.26
CA ILE A 57 -11.17 9.00 -2.66
C ILE A 57 -12.12 9.80 -3.55
N GLU A 58 -12.66 9.17 -4.60
CA GLU A 58 -13.63 9.81 -5.51
C GLU A 58 -14.84 10.35 -4.73
N ARG A 59 -15.39 9.51 -3.85
CA ARG A 59 -16.52 9.89 -2.99
C ARG A 59 -16.19 11.06 -2.06
N ALA A 60 -15.01 11.05 -1.43
CA ALA A 60 -14.57 12.11 -0.53
C ALA A 60 -14.44 13.45 -1.26
N LEU A 61 -13.86 13.43 -2.47
CA LEU A 61 -13.76 14.60 -3.34
C LEU A 61 -15.14 15.13 -3.75
N PHE A 62 -16.04 14.24 -4.17
CA PHE A 62 -17.40 14.61 -4.58
C PHE A 62 -18.20 15.22 -3.42
N ASN A 63 -18.08 14.66 -2.22
CA ASN A 63 -18.80 15.14 -1.04
C ASN A 63 -18.09 16.30 -0.31
N SER A 64 -16.85 16.64 -0.69
CA SER A 64 -16.01 17.63 0.00
C SER A 64 -15.86 17.36 1.50
N ASP A 65 -15.66 16.10 1.89
CA ASP A 65 -15.62 15.68 3.30
C ASP A 65 -14.21 15.73 3.93
N GLY A 66 -13.16 15.97 3.13
CA GLY A 66 -11.78 16.13 3.60
C GLY A 66 -11.08 14.83 3.97
N THR A 67 -11.67 13.67 3.65
CA THR A 67 -11.11 12.35 3.98
C THR A 67 -10.29 11.72 2.84
N GLU A 68 -10.16 12.41 1.70
CA GLU A 68 -9.47 11.90 0.51
C GLU A 68 -8.01 11.55 0.77
N ALA A 69 -7.31 12.34 1.58
CA ALA A 69 -5.91 12.09 1.93
C ALA A 69 -5.74 10.80 2.74
N MET A 70 -6.67 10.53 3.67
CA MET A 70 -6.66 9.28 4.44
C MET A 70 -6.86 8.08 3.52
N HIS A 71 -7.78 8.17 2.56
CA HIS A 71 -8.02 7.09 1.60
C HIS A 71 -6.86 6.90 0.61
N ALA A 72 -6.15 7.97 0.25
CA ALA A 72 -4.92 7.88 -0.55
C ALA A 72 -3.81 7.13 0.20
N VAL A 73 -3.64 7.40 1.50
CA VAL A 73 -2.69 6.67 2.36
C VAL A 73 -3.06 5.19 2.47
N ASP A 74 -4.34 4.87 2.68
CA ASP A 74 -4.80 3.48 2.70
C ASP A 74 -4.54 2.78 1.36
N CYS A 75 -4.73 3.48 0.24
CA CYS A 75 -4.45 2.95 -1.09
C CYS A 75 -2.95 2.65 -1.28
N ALA A 76 -2.06 3.53 -0.81
CA ALA A 76 -0.62 3.31 -0.84
C ALA A 76 -0.20 2.09 0.01
N ASN A 77 -0.84 1.88 1.16
CA ASN A 77 -0.62 0.70 1.99
C ASN A 77 -1.01 -0.60 1.28
N TYR A 78 -2.17 -0.64 0.60
CA TYR A 78 -2.54 -1.80 -0.21
C TYR A 78 -1.56 -2.06 -1.35
N ALA A 79 -1.07 -1.02 -2.02
CA ALA A 79 -0.07 -1.17 -3.08
C ALA A 79 1.22 -1.82 -2.56
N MET A 80 1.68 -1.40 -1.38
CA MET A 80 2.84 -2.01 -0.70
C MET A 80 2.58 -3.47 -0.30
N MET A 81 1.41 -3.79 0.26
CA MET A 81 1.05 -5.17 0.60
C MET A 81 1.00 -6.08 -0.65
N ILE A 82 0.45 -5.58 -1.76
CA ILE A 82 0.41 -6.30 -3.03
C ILE A 82 1.84 -6.59 -3.52
N ALA A 83 2.72 -5.58 -3.46
CA ALA A 83 4.13 -5.76 -3.84
C ALA A 83 4.83 -6.78 -2.94
N ASP A 84 4.61 -6.75 -1.62
CA ASP A 84 5.18 -7.69 -0.65
C ASP A 84 4.73 -9.13 -0.93
N VAL A 85 3.41 -9.37 -1.00
CA VAL A 85 2.84 -10.70 -1.25
C VAL A 85 3.21 -11.24 -2.65
N SER A 86 3.41 -10.36 -3.62
CA SER A 86 3.84 -10.73 -4.97
C SER A 86 5.36 -10.94 -5.09
N GLY A 87 6.11 -10.84 -3.99
CA GLY A 87 7.58 -10.98 -3.99
C GLY A 87 8.32 -9.89 -4.74
N GLN A 88 7.71 -8.72 -4.95
CA GLN A 88 8.27 -7.61 -5.73
C GLN A 88 9.04 -6.61 -4.87
N LEU A 89 9.07 -6.80 -3.55
CA LEU A 89 9.89 -6.00 -2.61
C LEU A 89 11.28 -6.61 -2.38
N GLU A 90 11.60 -7.76 -2.99
CA GLU A 90 12.95 -8.31 -2.93
C GLU A 90 13.90 -7.42 -3.75
N TYR A 91 14.80 -6.74 -3.07
CA TYR A 91 15.91 -6.03 -3.69
C TYR A 91 16.92 -7.04 -4.26
N GLU A 92 17.48 -6.76 -5.44
CA GLU A 92 18.66 -7.46 -5.95
C GLU A 92 19.74 -7.49 -4.85
N LYS A 93 20.22 -8.69 -4.51
CA LYS A 93 21.33 -8.92 -3.57
C LYS A 93 22.66 -8.45 -4.15
#